data_AF-A0A960LG32-F1
#
_entry.id   AF-A0A960LG32-F1
#
_cell.length_a   1.000
_cell.length_b   1.000
_cell.length_c   1.000
_cell.angle_alpha   90.00
_cell.angle_beta   90.00
_cell.angle_gamma   90.00
#
_symmetry.space_group_name_H-M   'P 1'
#
loop_
_entity.id
_entity.type
_entity.pdbx_description
1 polymer ?
#
loop_
_entity_poly.entity_id
_entity_poly.type
_entity_poly.pdbx_seq_one_letter_code
_entity_poly.pdbx_strand_id
1 'polypeptide(L)'
;MKDFKNLKIGTMFQIGIVKEVQMKSVEDSNGKVLPKVFLKVEAGTNTFHVDEAFACGRDRVAKPQGMWLKLDPDGNILASCTVAKVLTYYNASTLRDMVGTQVSLYPKPQGFLVIVAVNQVNGHRPPTLAASGSNRQS
;
A
#
# COMPACT_ATOMS: atom_id res chain seq x y z
N MET A 1 -8.97 -33.65 13.65
CA MET A 1 -7.65 -33.04 13.35
C MET A 1 -7.69 -32.66 11.87
N LYS A 2 -7.43 -31.39 11.49
CA LYS A 2 -7.46 -31.00 10.07
C LYS A 2 -6.25 -31.61 9.36
N ASP A 3 -6.45 -32.16 8.16
CA ASP A 3 -5.33 -32.65 7.35
C ASP A 3 -4.43 -31.46 6.94
N PHE A 4 -3.23 -31.44 7.52
CA PHE A 4 -2.25 -30.39 7.30
C PHE A 4 -1.82 -30.30 5.83
N LYS A 5 -1.95 -31.38 5.06
CA LYS A 5 -1.61 -31.42 3.63
C LYS A 5 -2.64 -30.71 2.74
N ASN A 6 -3.84 -30.48 3.27
CA ASN A 6 -4.95 -29.84 2.57
C ASN A 6 -5.23 -28.41 3.08
N LEU A 7 -4.27 -27.80 3.77
CA LEU A 7 -4.36 -26.40 4.18
C LEU A 7 -4.22 -25.47 2.98
N LYS A 8 -5.24 -24.66 2.73
CA LYS A 8 -5.21 -23.60 1.73
C LYS A 8 -4.74 -22.30 2.37
N ILE A 9 -3.97 -21.49 1.64
CA ILE A 9 -3.66 -20.13 2.07
C ILE A 9 -4.96 -19.32 2.05
N GLY A 10 -5.41 -18.88 3.21
CA GLY A 10 -6.56 -17.97 3.32
C GLY A 10 -6.18 -16.59 2.79
N THR A 11 -6.52 -16.29 1.54
CA THR A 11 -6.33 -14.95 0.96
C THR A 11 -7.55 -14.09 1.25
N MET A 12 -7.54 -13.39 2.37
CA MET A 12 -8.59 -12.42 2.70
C MET A 12 -8.03 -11.00 2.72
N PHE A 13 -8.88 -10.06 2.33
CA PHE A 13 -8.63 -8.64 2.54
C PHE A 13 -8.43 -8.37 4.03
N GLN A 14 -7.45 -7.54 4.37
CA GLN A 14 -7.10 -7.21 5.75
C GLN A 14 -6.99 -5.69 5.91
N ILE A 15 -7.27 -5.24 7.13
CA ILE A 15 -6.96 -3.88 7.57
C ILE A 15 -5.79 -3.97 8.54
N GLY A 16 -4.79 -3.13 8.35
CA GLY A 16 -3.63 -3.07 9.22
C GLY A 16 -3.22 -1.64 9.57
N ILE A 17 -2.25 -1.50 10.47
CA ILE A 17 -1.68 -0.21 10.88
C ILE A 17 -0.22 -0.20 10.47
N VAL A 18 0.21 0.84 9.77
CA VAL A 18 1.62 1.04 9.44
C VAL A 18 2.39 1.33 10.72
N LYS A 19 3.38 0.50 11.04
CA LYS A 19 4.25 0.67 12.21
C LYS A 19 5.59 1.30 11.85
N GLU A 20 6.04 1.10 10.62
CA GLU A 20 7.35 1.58 10.19
C GLU A 20 7.35 1.87 8.68
N VAL A 21 8.14 2.86 8.29
CA VAL A 21 8.41 3.21 6.90
C VAL A 21 9.92 3.17 6.69
N GLN A 22 10.36 2.32 5.77
CA GLN A 22 11.76 2.19 5.40
C GLN A 22 11.95 2.57 3.94
N MET A 23 13.10 3.16 3.62
CA MET A 23 13.53 3.39 2.25
C MET A 23 14.79 2.57 1.99
N LYS A 24 14.81 1.84 0.87
CA LYS A 24 15.97 1.07 0.45
C LYS A 24 16.28 1.35 -1.01
N SER A 25 17.56 1.33 -1.35
CA SER A 25 18.02 1.33 -2.73
C SER A 25 17.89 -0.09 -3.29
N VAL A 26 17.18 -0.23 -4.41
CA VAL A 26 16.93 -1.52 -5.08
C VAL A 26 17.37 -1.38 -6.53
N GLU A 27 18.13 -2.36 -7.02
CA GLU A 27 18.52 -2.45 -8.42
C GLU A 27 17.33 -2.99 -9.24
N ASP A 28 16.96 -2.29 -10.32
CA ASP A 28 15.96 -2.76 -11.26
C ASP A 28 16.56 -3.77 -12.27
N SER A 29 15.72 -4.33 -13.13
CA SER A 29 16.15 -5.31 -14.14
C SER A 29 17.12 -4.75 -15.19
N ASN A 30 17.31 -3.43 -15.25
CA ASN A 30 18.23 -2.75 -16.16
C ASN A 30 19.53 -2.32 -15.45
N GLY A 31 19.76 -2.78 -14.21
CA GLY A 31 20.92 -2.41 -13.40
C GLY A 31 20.82 -1.02 -12.76
N LYS A 32 19.65 -0.35 -12.85
CA LYS A 32 19.47 0.98 -12.28
C LYS A 32 19.10 0.87 -10.82
N VAL A 33 19.91 1.49 -9.95
CA VAL A 33 19.61 1.60 -8.52
C VAL A 33 18.57 2.71 -8.30
N LEU A 34 17.42 2.35 -7.72
CA LEU A 34 16.29 3.23 -7.48
C LEU A 34 15.81 3.12 -6.02
N PRO A 35 15.39 4.23 -5.39
CA PRO A 35 14.81 4.18 -4.06
C PRO A 35 13.41 3.56 -4.10
N LYS A 36 13.17 2.59 -3.21
CA LYS A 36 11.88 1.92 -3.01
C LYS A 36 11.47 2.03 -1.55
N VAL A 37 10.18 2.28 -1.31
CA VAL A 37 9.58 2.38 0.01
C VAL A 37 9.05 1.02 0.44
N PHE A 38 9.31 0.65 1.69
CA PHE A 38 8.83 -0.55 2.34
C PHE A 38 8.06 -0.13 3.59
N LEU A 39 6.84 -0.65 3.74
CA LEU A 39 6.01 -0.45 4.91
C LEU A 39 6.01 -1.72 5.75
N LYS A 40 6.16 -1.57 7.06
CA LYS A 40 5.86 -2.62 8.02
C LYS A 40 4.44 -2.39 8.54
N VAL A 41 3.54 -3.33 8.27
CA VAL A 41 2.12 -3.20 8.60
C VAL A 41 1.70 -4.31 9.55
N GLU A 42 1.10 -3.94 10.67
CA GLU A 42 0.55 -4.89 11.64
C GLU A 42 -0.95 -5.09 11.37
N ALA A 43 -1.38 -6.33 11.16
CA ALA A 43 -2.79 -6.67 11.00
C ALA A 43 -3.11 -7.93 11.83
N GLY A 44 -3.93 -7.76 12.86
CA GLY A 44 -4.18 -8.79 13.87
C GLY A 44 -2.88 -9.16 14.61
N THR A 45 -2.57 -10.45 14.68
CA THR A 45 -1.34 -10.97 15.31
C THR A 45 -0.14 -11.00 14.35
N ASN A 46 -0.33 -10.59 13.09
CA ASN A 46 0.67 -10.74 12.04
C ASN A 46 1.29 -9.39 11.69
N THR A 47 2.55 -9.45 11.25
CA THR A 47 3.27 -8.31 10.69
C THR A 47 3.66 -8.62 9.26
N PHE A 48 3.40 -7.67 8.37
CA PHE A 48 3.63 -7.78 6.94
C PHE A 48 4.62 -6.72 6.47
N HIS A 49 5.49 -7.11 5.55
CA HIS A 49 6.33 -6.19 4.80
C HIS A 49 5.67 -5.95 3.44
N VAL A 50 5.30 -4.71 3.17
CA VAL A 50 4.57 -4.33 1.96
C VAL A 50 5.43 -3.32 1.20
N ASP A 51 5.74 -3.63 -0.05
CA ASP A 51 6.58 -2.80 -0.93
C ASP A 51 5.92 -2.56 -2.30
N GLU A 52 4.65 -2.94 -2.42
CA GLU A 52 3.80 -2.80 -3.59
C GLU A 52 2.45 -2.19 -3.22
N ALA A 53 1.92 -1.36 -4.11
CA ALA A 53 0.59 -0.80 -4.00
C ALA A 53 -0.26 -1.17 -5.21
N PHE A 54 -1.53 -1.44 -4.99
CA PHE A 54 -2.53 -1.52 -6.05
C PHE A 54 -2.90 -0.09 -6.46
N ALA A 55 -2.30 0.38 -7.55
CA ALA A 55 -2.38 1.77 -8.02
C ALA A 55 -2.79 1.82 -9.49
N CYS A 56 -3.44 2.92 -9.91
CA CYS A 56 -3.71 3.19 -11.33
C CYS A 56 -2.48 3.79 -12.02
N GLY A 57 -2.12 3.26 -13.19
CA GLY A 57 -1.17 3.89 -14.10
C GLY A 57 -1.80 5.02 -14.92
N ARG A 58 -1.09 5.48 -15.96
CA ARG A 58 -1.62 6.42 -16.95
C ARG A 58 -2.80 5.83 -17.75
N ASP A 59 -2.78 4.51 -17.92
CA ASP A 59 -3.83 3.69 -18.53
C ASP A 59 -5.13 3.63 -17.70
N ARG A 60 -5.14 4.21 -16.48
CA ARG A 60 -6.24 4.12 -15.51
C ARG A 60 -6.61 2.68 -15.12
N VAL A 61 -5.75 1.72 -15.43
CA VAL A 61 -5.93 0.32 -15.03
C VAL A 61 -5.24 0.12 -13.69
N ALA A 62 -6.01 -0.32 -12.70
CA ALA A 62 -5.50 -0.61 -11.38
C ALA A 62 -4.76 -1.95 -11.40
N LYS A 63 -3.49 -1.95 -10.98
CA LYS A 63 -2.64 -3.13 -10.91
C LYS A 63 -1.60 -2.99 -9.79
N PRO A 64 -1.02 -4.09 -9.30
CA PRO A 64 0.11 -4.02 -8.38
C PRO A 64 1.28 -3.27 -9.03
N GLN A 65 1.83 -2.30 -8.33
CA GLN A 65 2.99 -1.52 -8.74
C GLN A 65 3.94 -1.38 -7.55
N GLY A 66 5.24 -1.51 -7.79
CA GLY A 66 6.23 -1.25 -6.74
C GLY A 66 6.10 0.17 -6.19
N MET A 67 6.30 0.32 -4.88
CA MET A 67 6.33 1.62 -4.18
C MET A 67 7.65 2.35 -4.46
N TRP A 68 7.87 2.67 -5.72
CA TRP A 68 9.04 3.41 -6.19
C TRP A 68 8.92 4.88 -5.82
N LEU A 69 9.98 5.44 -5.25
CA LEU A 69 10.10 6.85 -4.95
C LEU A 69 10.77 7.57 -6.12
N LYS A 70 10.19 8.69 -6.55
CA LYS A 70 10.83 9.60 -7.50
C LYS A 70 10.70 11.01 -6.95
N LEU A 71 11.80 11.76 -6.99
CA LEU A 71 11.86 13.13 -6.50
C LEU A 71 12.03 14.09 -7.68
N ASP A 72 11.50 15.30 -7.56
CA ASP A 72 11.82 16.42 -8.44
C ASP A 72 13.16 17.08 -8.02
N PRO A 73 13.66 18.08 -8.77
CA PRO A 73 14.90 18.77 -8.42
C PRO A 73 14.89 19.46 -7.05
N ASP A 74 13.71 19.82 -6.54
CA ASP A 74 13.53 20.47 -5.24
C ASP A 74 13.40 19.45 -4.09
N GLY A 75 13.45 18.15 -4.40
CA GLY A 75 13.33 17.06 -3.43
C GLY A 75 11.90 16.68 -3.07
N ASN A 76 10.88 17.20 -3.77
CA ASN A 76 9.50 16.81 -3.56
C ASN A 76 9.16 15.49 -4.25
N ILE A 77 8.22 14.74 -3.69
CA ILE A 77 7.75 13.50 -4.28
C ILE A 77 6.97 13.80 -5.56
N LEU A 78 7.43 13.26 -6.69
CA LEU A 78 6.73 13.41 -7.97
C LEU A 78 5.35 12.76 -7.92
N ALA A 79 4.30 13.52 -8.23
CA ALA A 79 2.90 13.07 -8.23
C ALA A 79 2.64 11.83 -9.11
N SER A 80 3.48 11.59 -10.11
CA SER A 80 3.37 10.45 -11.02
C SER A 80 3.81 9.11 -10.40
N CYS A 81 4.59 9.13 -9.31
CA CYS A 81 5.12 7.91 -8.70
C CYS A 81 4.09 7.19 -7.82
N THR A 82 4.30 5.90 -7.59
CA THR A 82 3.38 5.06 -6.81
C THR A 82 3.24 5.56 -5.38
N VAL A 83 4.33 6.02 -4.77
CA VAL A 83 4.34 6.54 -3.40
C VAL A 83 3.42 7.75 -3.27
N ALA A 84 3.46 8.71 -4.21
CA ALA A 84 2.58 9.87 -4.17
C ALA A 84 1.09 9.49 -4.18
N LYS A 85 0.73 8.45 -4.93
CA LYS A 85 -0.66 7.95 -5.01
C LYS A 85 -1.10 7.32 -3.70
N VAL A 86 -0.22 6.55 -3.05
CA VAL A 86 -0.46 5.99 -1.72
C VAL A 86 -0.68 7.11 -0.71
N LEU A 87 0.23 8.09 -0.65
CA LEU A 87 0.13 9.24 0.25
C LEU A 87 -1.19 10.00 0.05
N THR A 88 -1.53 10.31 -1.21
CA THR A 88 -2.79 10.98 -1.56
C THR A 88 -4.00 10.16 -1.13
N TYR A 89 -4.01 8.85 -1.38
CA TYR A 89 -5.15 7.99 -1.04
C TYR A 89 -5.41 7.93 0.47
N TYR A 90 -4.36 7.91 1.28
CA TYR A 90 -4.45 7.86 2.74
C TYR A 90 -4.43 9.24 3.42
N ASN A 91 -4.50 10.33 2.65
CA ASN A 91 -4.41 11.71 3.15
C ASN A 91 -3.14 11.99 3.98
N ALA A 92 -2.02 11.35 3.64
CA ALA A 92 -0.71 11.58 4.23
C ALA A 92 0.07 12.61 3.39
N SER A 93 0.69 13.59 4.03
CA SER A 93 1.49 14.62 3.33
C SER A 93 2.94 14.18 3.13
N THR A 94 3.44 13.36 4.06
CA THR A 94 4.81 12.84 4.05
C THR A 94 4.82 11.32 4.27
N LEU A 95 5.94 10.68 3.95
CA LEU A 95 6.17 9.27 4.30
C LEU A 95 6.09 9.02 5.82
N ARG A 96 6.46 10.01 6.64
CA ARG A 96 6.37 9.89 8.10
C ARG A 96 4.93 9.83 8.58
N ASP A 97 4.03 10.56 7.93
CA ASP A 97 2.60 10.61 8.29
C ASP A 97 1.90 9.27 8.06
N MET A 98 2.48 8.39 7.24
CA MET A 98 1.98 7.03 7.08
C MET A 98 2.10 6.22 8.37
N VAL A 99 3.06 6.50 9.27
CA VAL A 99 3.17 5.75 10.53
C VAL A 99 1.94 6.01 11.40
N GLY A 100 1.29 4.94 11.86
CA GLY A 100 0.01 4.99 12.58
C GLY A 100 -1.21 5.03 11.67
N THR A 101 -1.04 5.20 10.36
CA THR A 101 -2.15 5.19 9.41
C THR A 101 -2.72 3.78 9.27
N GLN A 102 -4.04 3.69 9.33
CA GLN A 102 -4.77 2.46 9.01
C GLN A 102 -4.81 2.27 7.48
N VAL A 103 -4.40 1.10 7.02
CA VAL A 103 -4.25 0.79 5.60
C VAL A 103 -4.96 -0.49 5.21
N SER A 104 -5.40 -0.53 3.96
CA SER A 104 -6.09 -1.67 3.35
C SER A 104 -5.08 -2.56 2.64
N LEU A 105 -5.06 -3.85 2.98
CA LEU A 105 -4.16 -4.86 2.44
C LEU A 105 -4.95 -5.86 1.59
N TYR A 106 -4.60 -5.93 0.31
CA TYR A 106 -5.22 -6.85 -0.65
C TYR A 106 -4.28 -8.03 -0.96
N PRO A 107 -4.75 -9.28 -0.93
CA PRO A 107 -3.93 -10.44 -1.26
C PRO A 107 -3.73 -10.61 -2.77
N LYS A 108 -2.48 -10.73 -3.20
CA LYS A 108 -2.11 -11.21 -4.53
C LYS A 108 -2.37 -12.70 -4.64
N PRO A 109 -2.61 -13.24 -5.86
CA PRO A 109 -2.75 -14.68 -6.09
C PRO A 109 -1.59 -15.52 -5.54
N GLN A 110 -0.39 -14.96 -5.44
CA GLN A 110 0.80 -15.63 -4.91
C GLN A 110 0.96 -15.51 -3.38
N GLY A 111 -0.04 -14.99 -2.65
CA GLY A 111 -0.03 -14.89 -1.18
C GLY A 111 0.64 -13.65 -0.59
N PHE A 112 1.20 -12.77 -1.42
CA PHE A 112 1.74 -11.47 -0.98
C PHE A 112 0.63 -10.43 -0.76
N LEU A 113 0.78 -9.55 0.22
CA LEU A 113 -0.16 -8.44 0.44
C LEU A 113 0.33 -7.17 -0.24
N VAL A 114 -0.58 -6.44 -0.88
CA VAL A 114 -0.33 -5.10 -1.43
C VAL A 114 -1.20 -4.07 -0.74
N ILE A 115 -0.67 -2.86 -0.56
CA ILE A 115 -1.47 -1.76 -0.04
C ILE A 115 -2.44 -1.26 -1.13
N VAL A 116 -3.69 -1.01 -0.80
CA VAL A 116 -4.65 -0.45 -1.77
C VAL A 116 -4.45 1.06 -1.85
N ALA A 117 -4.32 1.60 -3.07
CA ALA A 117 -4.15 3.04 -3.31
C ALA A 117 -5.04 3.52 -4.48
N VAL A 118 -6.22 2.93 -4.61
CA VAL A 118 -7.24 3.26 -5.61
C VAL A 118 -8.64 3.09 -5.02
N ASN A 119 -9.60 3.90 -5.49
CA ASN A 119 -10.98 3.85 -5.04
C ASN A 119 -11.77 2.63 -5.55
N GLN A 120 -11.25 1.89 -6.55
CA GLN A 120 -11.89 0.70 -7.12
C GLN A 120 -10.84 -0.36 -7.47
N VAL A 121 -11.04 -1.59 -7.00
CA VAL A 121 -10.26 -2.78 -7.38
C VAL A 121 -11.22 -3.75 -8.06
N ASN A 122 -11.17 -3.89 -9.38
CA ASN A 122 -11.98 -4.85 -10.16
C ASN A 122 -13.48 -4.90 -9.78
N GLY A 123 -14.16 -3.76 -9.79
CA GLY A 123 -15.61 -3.69 -9.46
C GLY A 123 -15.95 -3.87 -7.98
N HIS A 124 -14.98 -4.23 -7.14
CA HIS A 124 -15.10 -4.18 -5.69
C HIS A 124 -14.52 -2.86 -5.18
N ARG A 125 -15.37 -2.06 -4.53
CA ARG A 125 -14.91 -0.91 -3.76
C ARG A 125 -14.17 -1.51 -2.55
N PRO A 126 -12.87 -1.25 -2.36
CA PRO A 126 -12.26 -1.53 -1.05
C PRO A 126 -13.11 -0.81 0.00
N PRO A 127 -13.39 -1.43 1.17
CA PRO A 127 -14.11 -0.76 2.23
C PRO A 127 -13.42 0.58 2.46
N THR A 128 -14.15 1.64 2.16
CA THR A 128 -13.64 2.99 2.26
C THR A 128 -13.45 3.21 3.75
N LEU A 129 -12.26 3.61 4.19
CA LEU A 129 -12.07 4.11 5.54
C LEU A 129 -13.11 5.21 5.72
N ALA A 130 -14.13 4.96 6.53
CA ALA A 130 -15.16 5.94 6.78
C ALA A 130 -14.45 7.19 7.27
N ALA A 131 -14.56 8.29 6.53
CA ALA A 131 -14.13 9.59 7.01
C ALA A 131 -14.84 9.77 8.36
N SER A 132 -14.05 9.82 9.43
CA SER A 132 -14.55 10.11 10.76
C SER A 132 -15.33 11.42 10.66
N GLY A 133 -16.66 11.32 10.71
CA GLY A 133 -17.55 12.44 10.56
C GLY A 133 -17.20 13.49 11.60
N SER A 134 -16.86 14.69 11.14
CA SER A 134 -16.91 15.89 11.96
C SER A 134 -18.38 16.10 12.34
N ASN A 135 -18.76 15.58 13.50
CA ASN A 135 -20.01 15.94 14.14
C ASN A 135 -19.85 17.38 14.66
N ARG A 136 -20.13 18.37 13.79
CA ARG A 136 -20.50 19.72 14.22
C ARG A 136 -22.00 19.83 14.02
N GLN A 137 -22.74 19.46 15.05
CA GLN A 137 -24.05 20.06 15.30
C GLN A 137 -23.82 21.18 16.30
N SER A 138 -24.15 22.39 15.86
CA SER A 138 -24.48 23.57 16.68
C SER A 138 -25.87 24.00 16.25
#